data_AF-A0A1Z2KY11-F1
#
_entry.id   AF-A0A1Z2KY11-F1
#
_cell.length_a   1.000
_cell.length_b   1.000
_cell.length_c   1.000
_cell.angle_alpha   90.00
_cell.angle_beta   90.00
_cell.angle_gamma   90.00
#
_symmetry.space_group_name_H-M   'P 1'
#
loop_
_entity.id
_entity.type
_entity.pdbx_description
1 polymer ?
#
loop_
_entity_poly.entity_id
_entity_poly.type
_entity_poly.pdbx_seq_one_letter_code
_entity_poly.pdbx_strand_id
1 'polypeptide(L)'
;MDRNMFGGTPADVAENEAGVRVPGGVGLVWDGAGESAVQVTDLVDINGTPIVQLVADERGVVPPFWGPADGREALWVDFGVGRVKLTSSNLGERVKAHTEALDPHGSKAYTDQQLSGYIPRRGARLTAERGTTWSTVTVPGAEGDPAGNVLRLETETKSPAGYSEFTRLTNSGSLYVDPVGSYVPLAVGQYEGVSDNATAVSISRGRAGTEAVFRVRADGRVEAAGAVSAPNIGPARLFSGPTAPANPRVGDVWVAYGS
;
A
#
# COMPACT_ATOMS: atom_id res chain seq x y z
N MET A 1 -6.19 7.49 -28.48
CA MET A 1 -7.48 7.29 -27.79
C MET A 1 -8.37 6.54 -28.76
N ASP A 2 -9.15 5.59 -28.26
CA ASP A 2 -9.95 4.70 -29.10
C ASP A 2 -11.23 5.42 -29.56
N ARG A 3 -11.57 5.28 -30.85
CA ARG A 3 -12.82 5.80 -31.42
C ARG A 3 -13.99 4.96 -30.89
N ASN A 4 -15.12 5.62 -30.65
CA ASN A 4 -16.35 4.93 -30.30
C ASN A 4 -17.12 4.50 -31.55
N MET A 5 -17.75 3.33 -31.51
CA MET A 5 -18.59 2.84 -32.61
C MET A 5 -20.00 3.39 -32.48
N PHE A 6 -20.62 3.75 -33.60
CA PHE A 6 -21.99 4.26 -33.70
C PHE A 6 -22.71 3.56 -34.85
N GLY A 7 -24.05 3.61 -34.84
CA GLY A 7 -24.86 3.01 -35.89
C GLY A 7 -24.85 1.48 -35.86
N GLY A 8 -25.38 0.89 -36.93
CA GLY A 8 -25.43 -0.56 -37.13
C GLY A 8 -26.52 -1.28 -36.36
N THR A 9 -27.35 -0.58 -35.58
CA THR A 9 -28.53 -1.17 -34.93
C THR A 9 -29.82 -0.83 -35.68
N PRO A 10 -30.89 -1.64 -35.54
CA PRO A 10 -32.19 -1.33 -36.17
C PRO A 10 -32.87 -0.04 -35.69
N ALA A 11 -32.37 0.57 -34.61
CA ALA A 11 -32.83 1.86 -34.08
C ALA A 11 -32.09 3.06 -34.67
N ASP A 12 -30.94 2.84 -35.30
CA ASP A 12 -30.14 3.90 -35.92
C ASP A 12 -30.59 4.07 -37.37
N VAL A 13 -31.58 4.92 -37.61
CA VAL A 13 -32.25 5.04 -38.90
C VAL A 13 -32.23 6.47 -39.44
N ALA A 14 -32.13 6.59 -40.76
CA ALA A 14 -32.44 7.82 -41.47
C ALA A 14 -33.95 7.86 -41.72
N GLU A 15 -34.63 8.85 -41.14
CA GLU A 15 -36.08 9.03 -41.28
C GLU A 15 -36.39 10.43 -41.82
N ASN A 16 -37.53 10.56 -42.49
CA ASN A 16 -38.07 11.86 -42.87
C ASN A 16 -39.04 12.42 -41.80
N GLU A 17 -39.63 13.60 -42.04
CA GLU A 17 -40.54 14.26 -41.09
C GLU A 17 -41.80 13.43 -40.76
N ALA A 18 -42.15 12.47 -41.62
CA ALA A 18 -43.27 11.56 -41.42
C ALA A 18 -42.87 10.25 -40.69
N GLY A 19 -41.60 10.11 -40.26
CA GLY A 19 -41.08 8.90 -39.63
C GLY A 19 -40.86 7.75 -40.62
N VAL A 20 -40.85 8.02 -41.94
CA VAL A 20 -40.59 7.01 -42.96
C VAL A 20 -39.09 6.92 -43.18
N ARG A 21 -38.56 5.70 -43.16
CA ARG A 21 -37.15 5.43 -43.43
C ARG A 21 -36.75 5.89 -44.84
N VAL A 22 -35.54 6.42 -44.96
CA VAL A 22 -35.00 6.99 -46.20
C VAL A 22 -33.79 6.18 -46.66
N PRO A 23 -33.99 5.11 -47.45
CA PRO A 23 -32.88 4.37 -48.07
C PRO A 23 -31.97 5.28 -48.89
N GLY A 24 -30.65 5.12 -48.74
CA GLY A 24 -29.65 5.96 -49.41
C GLY A 24 -29.61 7.41 -48.92
N GLY A 25 -30.33 7.76 -47.86
CA GLY A 25 -30.31 9.09 -47.26
C GLY A 25 -28.88 9.47 -46.85
N VAL A 26 -28.47 10.69 -47.23
CA VAL A 26 -27.15 11.24 -46.89
C VAL A 26 -27.29 12.14 -45.68
N GLY A 27 -26.51 11.86 -44.64
CA GLY A 27 -26.56 12.57 -43.37
C GLY A 27 -25.23 13.20 -42.99
N LEU A 28 -25.30 14.38 -42.36
CA LEU A 28 -24.14 15.04 -41.75
C LEU A 28 -24.12 14.77 -40.25
N VAL A 29 -22.92 14.69 -39.68
CA VAL A 29 -22.73 14.44 -38.25
C VAL A 29 -22.31 15.72 -37.55
N TRP A 30 -22.85 15.94 -36.37
CA TRP A 30 -22.73 17.14 -35.58
C TRP A 30 -22.38 16.79 -34.14
N ASP A 31 -21.73 17.75 -33.50
CA ASP A 31 -21.17 17.60 -32.18
C ASP A 31 -22.16 18.02 -31.06
N GLY A 32 -23.35 18.48 -31.45
CA GLY A 32 -24.46 18.90 -30.59
C GLY A 32 -25.78 19.05 -31.35
N ALA A 33 -26.89 19.25 -30.63
CA ALA A 33 -28.22 19.43 -31.23
C ALA A 33 -28.47 20.86 -31.74
N GLY A 34 -27.95 21.87 -31.04
CA GLY A 34 -28.30 23.29 -31.27
C GLY A 34 -27.58 23.91 -32.47
N GLU A 35 -28.09 25.02 -33.00
CA GLU A 35 -27.58 25.68 -34.21
C GLU A 35 -26.07 26.01 -34.17
N SER A 36 -25.50 26.22 -32.98
CA SER A 36 -24.06 26.45 -32.78
C SER A 36 -23.20 25.18 -32.86
N ALA A 37 -23.78 24.01 -33.06
CA ALA A 37 -23.04 22.75 -33.18
C ALA A 37 -22.12 22.78 -34.40
N VAL A 38 -20.96 22.16 -34.24
CA VAL A 38 -19.94 22.05 -35.28
C VAL A 38 -20.11 20.70 -35.99
N GLN A 39 -19.93 20.70 -37.30
CA GLN A 39 -19.94 19.46 -38.07
C GLN A 39 -18.70 18.64 -37.71
N VAL A 40 -18.92 17.37 -37.36
CA VAL A 40 -17.85 16.39 -37.13
C VAL A 40 -17.48 15.77 -38.47
N THR A 41 -16.27 16.08 -38.93
CA THR A 41 -15.71 15.55 -40.20
C THR A 41 -14.68 14.45 -39.99
N ASP A 42 -14.24 14.25 -38.74
CA ASP A 42 -13.32 13.18 -38.34
C ASP A 42 -14.10 11.88 -38.10
N LEU A 43 -14.59 11.24 -39.16
CA LEU A 43 -15.31 9.98 -39.09
C LEU A 43 -14.63 8.92 -39.94
N VAL A 44 -14.89 7.65 -39.62
CA VAL A 44 -14.28 6.52 -40.32
C VAL A 44 -15.31 5.41 -40.51
N ASP A 45 -15.32 4.77 -41.68
CA ASP A 45 -16.13 3.57 -41.89
C ASP A 45 -15.60 2.38 -41.06
N ILE A 46 -16.31 1.26 -41.07
CA ILE A 46 -15.94 0.06 -40.30
C ILE A 46 -14.55 -0.51 -40.65
N ASN A 47 -14.03 -0.21 -41.85
CA ASN A 47 -12.74 -0.68 -42.34
C ASN A 47 -11.60 0.32 -42.07
N GLY A 48 -11.89 1.47 -41.47
CA GLY A 48 -10.90 2.51 -41.21
C GLY A 48 -10.70 3.50 -42.37
N THR A 49 -11.59 3.51 -43.37
CA THR A 49 -11.60 4.53 -44.44
C THR A 49 -12.26 5.82 -43.94
N PRO A 50 -11.61 6.99 -44.07
CA PRO A 50 -12.23 8.26 -43.70
C PRO A 50 -13.54 8.53 -44.46
N ILE A 51 -14.55 9.00 -43.75
CA ILE A 51 -15.83 9.43 -44.31
C ILE A 51 -16.19 10.82 -43.78
N VAL A 52 -16.93 11.61 -44.55
CA VAL A 52 -17.37 12.97 -44.17
C VAL A 52 -18.88 13.10 -44.04
N GLN A 53 -19.60 12.07 -44.45
CA GLN A 53 -21.06 11.96 -44.43
C GLN A 53 -21.44 10.50 -44.23
N LEU A 54 -22.62 10.28 -43.65
CA LEU A 54 -23.21 8.96 -43.50
C LEU A 54 -24.17 8.71 -44.66
N VAL A 55 -24.25 7.47 -45.12
CA VAL A 55 -25.22 7.06 -46.14
C VAL A 55 -26.00 5.89 -45.57
N ALA A 56 -27.33 6.04 -45.45
CA ALA A 56 -28.19 4.97 -44.98
C ALA A 56 -28.26 3.82 -45.99
N ASP A 57 -28.36 2.58 -45.51
CA ASP A 57 -28.47 1.38 -46.35
C ASP A 57 -29.82 1.31 -47.09
N GLU A 58 -30.03 0.23 -47.85
CA GLU A 58 -31.28 -0.01 -48.61
C GLU A 58 -32.54 -0.07 -47.74
N ARG A 59 -32.40 -0.22 -46.42
CA ARG A 59 -33.50 -0.26 -45.44
C ARG A 59 -33.63 1.05 -44.66
N GLY A 60 -32.82 2.07 -45.00
CA GLY A 60 -32.73 3.33 -44.28
C GLY A 60 -32.05 3.21 -42.91
N VAL A 61 -31.24 2.17 -42.69
CA VAL A 61 -30.45 2.00 -41.45
C VAL A 61 -29.08 2.63 -41.65
N VAL A 62 -28.59 3.35 -40.64
CA VAL A 62 -27.24 3.91 -40.63
C VAL A 62 -26.23 2.77 -40.41
N PRO A 63 -25.32 2.48 -41.36
CA PRO A 63 -24.29 1.45 -41.19
C PRO A 63 -23.39 1.76 -39.99
N PRO A 64 -22.73 0.75 -39.39
CA PRO A 64 -21.79 0.99 -38.31
C PRO A 64 -20.59 1.82 -38.80
N PHE A 65 -20.17 2.78 -37.99
CA PHE A 65 -19.02 3.65 -38.25
C PHE A 65 -18.30 4.01 -36.96
N TRP A 66 -17.04 4.45 -37.09
CA TRP A 66 -16.24 4.97 -35.99
C TRP A 66 -16.36 6.49 -35.94
N GLY A 67 -16.72 7.00 -34.75
CA GLY A 67 -16.79 8.42 -34.46
C GLY A 67 -15.41 9.09 -34.37
N PRO A 68 -15.35 10.35 -33.93
CA PRO A 68 -14.12 11.13 -33.82
C PRO A 68 -13.11 10.53 -32.84
N ALA A 69 -11.82 10.84 -33.07
CA ALA A 69 -10.70 10.36 -32.27
C ALA A 69 -10.69 10.87 -30.81
N ASP A 70 -11.51 11.88 -30.52
CA ASP A 70 -11.72 12.44 -29.17
C ASP A 70 -12.61 11.56 -28.28
N GLY A 71 -13.16 10.46 -28.81
CA GLY A 71 -13.87 9.45 -28.02
C GLY A 71 -15.23 9.92 -27.51
N ARG A 72 -15.91 10.84 -28.22
CA ARG A 72 -17.29 11.24 -27.89
C ARG A 72 -18.23 10.04 -27.77
N GLU A 73 -19.14 10.08 -26.81
CA GLU A 73 -20.11 8.99 -26.54
C GLU A 73 -21.48 9.23 -27.21
N ALA A 74 -21.72 10.45 -27.67
CA ALA A 74 -22.90 10.84 -28.39
C ALA A 74 -22.54 11.74 -29.58
N LEU A 75 -23.27 11.56 -30.67
CA LEU A 75 -23.20 12.36 -31.88
C LEU A 75 -24.63 12.72 -32.30
N TRP A 76 -24.76 13.76 -33.11
CA TRP A 76 -26.05 14.15 -33.68
C TRP A 76 -26.00 14.01 -35.19
N VAL A 77 -26.92 13.25 -35.77
CA VAL A 77 -26.97 13.03 -37.21
C VAL A 77 -28.17 13.74 -37.79
N ASP A 78 -27.96 14.41 -38.91
CA ASP A 78 -28.99 15.14 -39.64
C ASP A 78 -29.11 14.62 -41.07
N PHE A 79 -30.24 14.00 -41.39
CA PHE A 79 -30.60 13.50 -42.72
C PHE A 79 -31.52 14.47 -43.48
N GLY A 80 -31.57 15.75 -43.07
CA GLY A 80 -32.32 16.82 -43.74
C GLY A 80 -33.64 17.21 -43.05
N VAL A 81 -33.99 16.56 -41.94
CA VAL A 81 -35.23 16.82 -41.17
C VAL A 81 -34.96 17.26 -39.74
N GLY A 82 -33.68 17.39 -39.37
CA GLY A 82 -33.24 17.76 -38.03
C GLY A 82 -32.25 16.76 -37.44
N ARG A 83 -31.63 17.18 -36.35
CA ARG A 83 -30.54 16.47 -35.69
C ARG A 83 -31.05 15.47 -34.65
N VAL A 84 -30.81 14.19 -34.89
CA VAL A 84 -31.15 13.09 -33.99
C VAL A 84 -29.90 12.59 -33.27
N LYS A 85 -30.01 12.36 -31.97
CA LYS A 85 -28.89 11.86 -31.16
C LYS A 85 -28.65 10.37 -31.42
N LEU A 86 -27.43 10.02 -31.81
CA LEU A 86 -26.90 8.66 -31.77
C LEU A 86 -26.00 8.48 -30.56
N THR A 87 -26.17 7.39 -29.83
CA THR A 87 -25.27 6.97 -28.75
C THR A 87 -24.35 5.86 -29.22
N SER A 88 -23.14 5.82 -28.66
CA SER A 88 -22.20 4.77 -29.03
C SER A 88 -22.72 3.36 -28.71
N SER A 89 -22.57 2.44 -29.65
CA SER A 89 -22.99 1.04 -29.53
C SER A 89 -22.01 0.18 -28.71
N ASN A 90 -20.78 0.64 -28.47
CA ASN A 90 -19.78 -0.10 -27.68
C ASN A 90 -19.74 0.32 -26.19
N LEU A 91 -20.63 1.20 -25.74
CA LEU A 91 -20.65 1.69 -24.37
C LEU A 91 -20.80 0.53 -23.36
N GLY A 92 -21.68 -0.43 -23.66
CA GLY A 92 -21.88 -1.61 -22.80
C GLY A 92 -20.63 -2.49 -22.67
N GLU A 93 -19.89 -2.68 -23.77
CA GLU A 93 -18.62 -3.43 -23.76
C GLU A 93 -17.55 -2.72 -22.93
N ARG A 94 -17.48 -1.38 -23.03
CA ARG A 94 -16.56 -0.56 -22.22
C ARG A 94 -16.91 -0.61 -20.73
N VAL A 95 -18.19 -0.51 -20.37
CA VAL A 95 -18.63 -0.67 -18.98
C VAL A 95 -18.30 -2.06 -18.45
N LYS A 96 -18.57 -3.11 -19.25
CA LYS A 96 -18.22 -4.48 -18.89
C LYS A 96 -16.71 -4.65 -18.66
N ALA A 97 -15.89 -4.19 -19.61
CA ALA A 97 -14.43 -4.22 -19.50
C ALA A 97 -13.94 -3.46 -18.26
N HIS A 98 -14.56 -2.32 -17.95
CA HIS A 98 -14.26 -1.56 -16.74
C HIS A 98 -14.63 -2.32 -15.45
N THR A 99 -15.76 -3.04 -15.42
CA THR A 99 -16.18 -3.83 -14.25
C THR A 99 -15.39 -5.11 -14.04
N GLU A 100 -14.87 -5.69 -15.13
CA GLU A 100 -14.10 -6.95 -15.10
C GLU A 100 -12.59 -6.72 -14.93
N ALA A 101 -12.10 -5.50 -15.18
CA ALA A 101 -10.70 -5.16 -14.97
C ALA A 101 -10.32 -5.24 -13.49
N LEU A 102 -9.12 -5.79 -13.22
CA LEU A 102 -8.60 -5.94 -11.86
C LEU A 102 -8.37 -4.58 -11.16
N ASP A 103 -8.01 -3.56 -11.95
CA ASP A 103 -7.69 -2.21 -11.51
C ASP A 103 -8.02 -1.17 -12.62
N PRO A 104 -9.31 -0.92 -12.92
CA PRO A 104 -9.73 -0.03 -14.03
C PRO A 104 -9.30 1.43 -13.85
N HIS A 105 -8.92 1.81 -12.64
CA HIS A 105 -8.51 3.16 -12.28
C HIS A 105 -7.02 3.28 -11.93
N GLY A 106 -6.24 2.18 -11.98
CA GLY A 106 -4.84 2.17 -11.56
C GLY A 106 -4.61 2.45 -10.07
N SER A 107 -5.66 2.44 -9.25
CA SER A 107 -5.62 2.87 -7.86
C SER A 107 -5.00 1.80 -6.95
N LYS A 108 -5.12 0.52 -7.30
CA LYS A 108 -4.45 -0.57 -6.58
C LYS A 108 -2.95 -0.53 -6.81
N ALA A 109 -2.53 -0.41 -8.08
CA ALA A 109 -1.12 -0.30 -8.43
C ALA A 109 -0.46 0.93 -7.77
N TYR A 110 -1.15 2.08 -7.78
CA TYR A 110 -0.69 3.28 -7.09
C TYR A 110 -0.56 3.07 -5.58
N THR A 111 -1.59 2.51 -4.94
CA THR A 111 -1.57 2.26 -3.49
C THR A 111 -0.47 1.25 -3.11
N ASP A 112 -0.29 0.21 -3.90
CA ASP A 112 0.76 -0.80 -3.71
C ASP A 112 2.16 -0.18 -3.80
N GLN A 113 2.38 0.71 -4.76
CA GLN A 113 3.63 1.44 -4.90
C GLN A 113 3.90 2.33 -3.69
N GLN A 114 2.90 3.08 -3.22
CA GLN A 114 3.04 3.92 -2.03
C GLN A 114 3.37 3.09 -0.78
N LEU A 115 2.69 1.96 -0.58
CA LEU A 115 2.89 1.10 0.60
C LEU A 115 4.22 0.33 0.59
N SER A 116 4.83 0.12 -0.58
CA SER A 116 6.09 -0.63 -0.71
C SER A 116 7.27 0.00 0.07
N GLY A 117 7.21 1.31 0.33
CA GLY A 117 8.21 2.02 1.14
C GLY A 117 7.98 1.98 2.64
N TYR A 118 6.77 1.59 3.10
CA TYR A 118 6.38 1.71 4.51
C TYR A 118 6.18 0.38 5.21
N ILE A 119 5.87 -0.69 4.48
CA ILE A 119 5.63 -2.02 5.06
C ILE A 119 6.48 -3.06 4.33
N PRO A 120 7.45 -3.70 5.00
CA PRO A 120 8.22 -4.78 4.38
C PRO A 120 7.29 -5.96 4.05
N ARG A 121 7.23 -6.31 2.76
CA ARG A 121 6.49 -7.47 2.26
C ARG A 121 7.26 -8.76 2.58
N ARG A 122 6.59 -9.92 2.54
CA ARG A 122 7.24 -11.24 2.70
C ARG A 122 8.42 -11.36 1.72
N GLY A 123 9.62 -11.57 2.25
CA GLY A 123 10.86 -11.66 1.45
C GLY A 123 11.50 -10.33 1.06
N ALA A 124 10.92 -9.18 1.44
CA ALA A 124 11.51 -7.87 1.20
C ALA A 124 12.66 -7.58 2.18
N ARG A 125 13.68 -6.87 1.71
CA ARG A 125 14.80 -6.38 2.53
C ARG A 125 14.63 -4.88 2.75
N LEU A 126 14.43 -4.48 4.01
CA LEU A 126 14.43 -3.07 4.38
C LEU A 126 15.89 -2.60 4.55
N THR A 127 16.29 -1.58 3.80
CA THR A 127 17.60 -0.94 3.93
C THR A 127 17.38 0.49 4.40
N ALA A 128 18.00 0.88 5.50
CA ALA A 128 17.92 2.24 6.04
C ALA A 128 19.33 2.83 6.14
N GLU A 129 19.46 4.12 5.80
CA GLU A 129 20.74 4.81 5.93
C GLU A 129 21.14 4.94 7.40
N ARG A 130 22.43 4.79 7.67
CA ARG A 130 22.97 4.92 9.03
C ARG A 130 22.63 6.30 9.61
N GLY A 131 22.02 6.32 10.80
CA GLY A 131 21.66 7.56 11.50
C GLY A 131 20.27 8.10 11.14
N THR A 132 19.52 7.40 10.27
CA THR A 132 18.14 7.77 9.92
C THR A 132 17.13 6.87 10.65
N THR A 133 16.01 7.46 11.07
CA THR A 133 14.87 6.69 11.61
C THR A 133 13.96 6.29 10.45
N TRP A 134 13.89 4.98 10.16
CA TRP A 134 13.08 4.45 9.06
C TRP A 134 11.58 4.44 9.37
N SER A 135 11.21 4.35 10.64
CA SER A 135 9.82 4.43 11.10
C SER A 135 9.77 5.04 12.51
N THR A 136 8.91 6.03 12.71
CA THR A 136 8.60 6.62 14.02
C THR A 136 7.13 6.39 14.30
N VAL A 137 6.82 5.69 15.39
CA VAL A 137 5.44 5.56 15.87
C VAL A 137 5.24 6.54 17.01
N THR A 138 4.41 7.54 16.75
CA THR A 138 3.99 8.51 17.77
C THR A 138 2.67 8.04 18.35
N VAL A 139 2.65 7.67 19.62
CA VAL A 139 1.40 7.39 20.31
C VAL A 139 0.72 8.71 20.66
N PRO A 140 -0.59 8.86 20.39
CA PRO A 140 -1.33 10.05 20.76
C PRO A 140 -1.25 10.32 22.26
N GLY A 141 -1.31 11.60 22.65
CA GLY A 141 -1.47 11.98 24.07
C GLY A 141 -2.76 11.41 24.68
N ALA A 142 -2.82 11.48 26.02
CA ALA A 142 -3.67 10.81 27.03
C ALA A 142 -5.13 10.32 26.75
N GLU A 143 -5.67 10.44 25.55
CA GLU A 143 -7.06 10.06 25.23
C GLU A 143 -7.21 8.79 24.38
N GLY A 144 -6.12 8.13 23.93
CA GLY A 144 -6.21 6.94 23.08
C GLY A 144 -5.13 5.90 23.37
N ASP A 145 -5.56 4.77 23.93
CA ASP A 145 -4.77 3.59 24.37
C ASP A 145 -4.00 3.80 25.70
N PRO A 146 -4.53 3.33 26.86
CA PRO A 146 -3.85 3.44 28.14
C PRO A 146 -2.59 2.56 28.25
N ALA A 147 -2.35 1.63 27.30
CA ALA A 147 -1.20 0.73 27.30
C ALA A 147 -0.11 1.14 26.30
N GLY A 148 -0.46 1.84 25.22
CA GLY A 148 0.45 2.42 24.24
C GLY A 148 1.38 1.43 23.54
N ASN A 149 0.99 0.95 22.36
CA ASN A 149 1.78 -0.02 21.59
C ASN A 149 2.43 0.64 20.35
N VAL A 150 3.73 0.46 20.17
CA VAL A 150 4.50 0.90 18.98
C VAL A 150 4.44 -0.13 17.86
N LEU A 151 4.54 -1.41 18.22
CA LEU A 151 4.53 -2.52 17.28
C LEU A 151 3.91 -3.74 17.96
N ARG A 152 3.04 -4.46 17.25
CA ARG A 152 2.47 -5.74 17.69
C ARG A 152 2.61 -6.77 16.58
N LEU A 153 3.19 -7.92 16.90
CA LEU A 153 3.34 -9.08 16.04
C LEU A 153 2.42 -10.17 16.58
N GLU A 154 1.38 -10.54 15.85
CA GLU A 154 0.44 -11.60 16.24
C GLU A 154 0.72 -12.89 15.47
N THR A 155 0.46 -14.04 16.10
CA THR A 155 0.43 -15.33 15.41
C THR A 155 -0.99 -15.66 14.94
N GLU A 156 -1.12 -16.39 13.83
CA GLU A 156 -2.43 -16.91 13.37
C GLU A 156 -2.98 -17.97 14.34
N THR A 157 -2.09 -18.68 15.03
CA THR A 157 -2.42 -19.68 16.05
C THR A 157 -2.96 -19.00 17.31
N LYS A 158 -4.05 -19.57 17.85
CA LYS A 158 -4.62 -19.16 19.15
C LYS A 158 -4.02 -20.01 20.26
N SER A 159 -3.88 -19.43 21.44
CA SER A 159 -3.54 -20.17 22.65
C SER A 159 -4.61 -21.23 22.98
N PRO A 160 -4.33 -22.22 23.85
CA PRO A 160 -5.33 -23.19 24.28
C PRO A 160 -6.60 -22.57 24.90
N ALA A 161 -6.52 -21.32 25.36
CA ALA A 161 -7.65 -20.54 25.90
C ALA A 161 -8.34 -19.65 24.84
N GLY A 162 -7.96 -19.74 23.56
CA GLY A 162 -8.60 -19.04 22.44
C GLY A 162 -8.11 -17.62 22.16
N TYR A 163 -7.07 -17.14 22.85
CA TYR A 163 -6.51 -15.80 22.65
C TYR A 163 -5.51 -15.77 21.49
N SER A 164 -5.39 -14.64 20.76
CA SER A 164 -4.24 -14.44 19.86
C SER A 164 -2.97 -14.40 20.70
N GLU A 165 -1.94 -15.16 20.31
CA GLU A 165 -0.60 -14.99 20.87
C GLU A 165 0.10 -13.84 20.14
N PHE A 166 0.87 -13.03 20.87
CA PHE A 166 1.54 -11.88 20.27
C PHE A 166 2.78 -11.45 21.05
N THR A 167 3.70 -10.76 20.36
CA THR A 167 4.76 -9.95 20.97
C THR A 167 4.51 -8.50 20.64
N ARG A 168 4.73 -7.62 21.62
CA ARG A 168 4.56 -6.18 21.43
C ARG A 168 5.75 -5.39 21.97
N LEU A 169 5.97 -4.22 21.37
CA LEU A 169 6.86 -3.18 21.86
C LEU A 169 6.00 -2.03 22.37
N THR A 170 6.06 -1.73 23.66
CA THR A 170 5.32 -0.62 24.25
C THR A 170 6.08 0.70 24.10
N ASN A 171 5.36 1.83 24.11
CA ASN A 171 5.97 3.16 23.99
C ASN A 171 6.25 3.83 25.36
N SER A 172 6.15 3.10 26.47
CA SER A 172 6.06 3.64 27.84
C SER A 172 7.38 4.19 28.41
N GLY A 173 8.32 4.68 27.59
CA GLY A 173 9.63 5.17 28.03
C GLY A 173 10.62 4.08 28.46
N SER A 174 10.21 2.81 28.38
CA SER A 174 11.00 1.61 28.62
C SER A 174 10.71 0.60 27.51
N LEU A 175 11.74 -0.15 27.08
CA LEU A 175 11.54 -1.32 26.21
C LEU A 175 10.97 -2.45 27.08
N TYR A 176 9.65 -2.57 27.14
CA TYR A 176 8.98 -3.68 27.82
C TYR A 176 8.69 -4.80 26.82
N VAL A 177 9.32 -5.95 27.04
CA VAL A 177 9.13 -7.15 26.23
C VAL A 177 8.31 -8.12 27.07
N ASP A 178 7.04 -8.29 26.71
CA ASP A 178 6.05 -9.08 27.44
C ASP A 178 5.65 -10.32 26.62
N PRO A 179 6.42 -11.42 26.70
CA PRO A 179 6.05 -12.64 26.00
C PRO A 179 4.84 -13.30 26.70
N VAL A 180 3.73 -13.46 25.98
CA VAL A 180 2.56 -14.22 26.45
C VAL A 180 2.43 -15.49 25.60
N GLY A 181 2.63 -16.65 26.24
CA GLY A 181 2.59 -17.97 25.58
C GLY A 181 3.91 -18.75 25.67
N SER A 182 3.89 -20.03 25.32
CA SER A 182 5.02 -20.95 25.52
C SER A 182 6.16 -20.80 24.49
N TYR A 183 5.97 -20.00 23.44
CA TYR A 183 6.79 -20.06 22.22
C TYR A 183 7.15 -18.72 21.59
N VAL A 184 7.43 -17.66 22.37
CA VAL A 184 7.89 -16.39 21.77
C VAL A 184 9.17 -15.87 22.40
N PRO A 185 10.35 -16.35 21.96
CA PRO A 185 11.61 -15.72 22.35
C PRO A 185 11.78 -14.40 21.59
N LEU A 186 12.09 -13.32 22.31
CA LEU A 186 12.76 -12.18 21.68
C LEU A 186 14.21 -12.60 21.41
N ALA A 187 14.50 -12.98 20.17
CA ALA A 187 15.87 -13.27 19.74
C ALA A 187 16.54 -11.96 19.28
N VAL A 188 17.53 -11.50 20.03
CA VAL A 188 18.46 -10.46 19.56
C VAL A 188 19.71 -11.17 19.04
N GLY A 189 19.78 -11.37 17.72
CA GLY A 189 20.93 -11.96 17.05
C GLY A 189 21.85 -10.90 16.45
N GLN A 190 23.13 -11.23 16.28
CA GLN A 190 24.06 -10.46 15.45
C GLN A 190 24.38 -11.22 14.16
N TYR A 191 24.79 -10.48 13.13
CA TYR A 191 25.16 -11.04 11.84
C TYR A 191 26.44 -11.89 11.95
N GLU A 192 26.52 -12.95 11.15
CA GLU A 192 27.70 -13.80 11.04
C GLU A 192 28.90 -12.97 10.55
N GLY A 193 30.01 -12.94 11.31
CA GLY A 193 31.20 -12.14 10.99
C GLY A 193 31.31 -10.80 11.74
N VAL A 194 30.39 -10.50 12.65
CA VAL A 194 30.57 -9.42 13.64
C VAL A 194 31.57 -9.89 14.70
N SER A 195 32.52 -9.03 15.09
CA SER A 195 33.55 -9.38 16.08
C SER A 195 32.95 -9.76 17.43
N ASP A 196 33.57 -10.71 18.14
CA ASP A 196 33.18 -11.16 19.48
C ASP A 196 32.97 -10.02 20.51
N ASN A 197 33.72 -8.92 20.36
CA ASN A 197 33.61 -7.73 21.21
C ASN A 197 32.49 -6.75 20.83
N ALA A 198 31.72 -7.02 19.77
CA ALA A 198 30.63 -6.15 19.37
C ALA A 198 29.48 -6.19 20.37
N THR A 199 28.69 -5.12 20.40
CA THR A 199 27.57 -4.99 21.34
C THR A 199 26.28 -5.51 20.70
N ALA A 200 25.73 -6.61 21.21
CA ALA A 200 24.45 -7.18 20.78
C ALA A 200 23.26 -6.41 21.36
N VAL A 201 23.37 -5.99 22.63
CA VAL A 201 22.38 -5.13 23.31
C VAL A 201 23.14 -4.02 24.04
N SER A 202 22.71 -2.77 23.90
CA SER A 202 23.25 -1.64 24.67
C SER A 202 22.11 -0.83 25.26
N ILE A 203 22.12 -0.64 26.58
CA ILE A 203 21.21 0.24 27.30
C ILE A 203 22.05 1.37 27.86
N SER A 204 21.74 2.61 27.48
CA SER A 204 22.45 3.81 27.95
C SER A 204 21.50 4.72 28.73
N ARG A 205 22.05 5.53 29.64
CA ARG A 205 21.29 6.63 30.26
C ARG A 205 21.28 7.83 29.30
N GLY A 206 20.12 8.15 28.73
CA GLY A 206 19.96 9.33 27.85
C GLY A 206 19.93 8.98 26.37
N ARG A 207 20.47 9.87 25.52
CA ARG A 207 20.46 9.73 24.06
C ARG A 207 21.42 8.63 23.60
N ALA A 208 21.15 8.04 22.43
CA ALA A 208 22.08 7.12 21.79
C ALA A 208 23.49 7.75 21.69
N GLY A 209 24.51 7.02 22.15
CA GLY A 209 25.91 7.50 22.19
C GLY A 209 26.43 7.90 23.57
N THR A 210 25.58 7.94 24.61
CA THR A 210 26.05 8.06 26.00
C THR A 210 26.55 6.72 26.56
N GLU A 211 27.30 6.78 27.67
CA GLU A 211 27.83 5.59 28.36
C GLU A 211 26.72 4.57 28.63
N ALA A 212 26.99 3.32 28.25
CA ALA A 212 26.04 2.23 28.45
C ALA A 212 26.06 1.79 29.91
N VAL A 213 24.88 1.71 30.52
CA VAL A 213 24.72 1.16 31.87
C VAL A 213 24.55 -0.36 31.87
N PHE A 214 24.21 -0.94 30.72
CA PHE A 214 24.13 -2.38 30.51
C PHE A 214 24.48 -2.72 29.06
N ARG A 215 25.37 -3.69 28.84
CA ARG A 215 25.67 -4.24 27.51
C ARG A 215 25.66 -5.76 27.54
N VAL A 216 25.12 -6.36 26.48
CA VAL A 216 25.38 -7.76 26.13
C VAL A 216 26.27 -7.77 24.90
N ARG A 217 27.39 -8.47 24.97
CA ARG A 217 28.37 -8.65 23.89
C ARG A 217 28.01 -9.85 23.02
N ALA A 218 28.56 -9.89 21.82
CA ALA A 218 28.38 -10.98 20.87
C ALA A 218 28.84 -12.34 21.42
N ASP A 219 29.91 -12.33 22.23
CA ASP A 219 30.45 -13.50 22.93
C ASP A 219 29.64 -13.94 24.17
N GLY A 220 28.50 -13.28 24.44
CA GLY A 220 27.64 -13.57 25.59
C GLY A 220 28.03 -12.87 26.89
N ARG A 221 29.11 -12.07 26.90
CA ARG A 221 29.50 -11.30 28.09
C ARG A 221 28.47 -10.22 28.39
N VAL A 222 28.19 -10.05 29.69
CA VAL A 222 27.32 -8.98 30.19
C VAL A 222 28.15 -7.96 30.97
N GLU A 223 28.09 -6.71 30.55
CA GLU A 223 28.72 -5.56 31.23
C GLU A 223 27.63 -4.72 31.87
N ALA A 224 27.70 -4.48 33.18
CA ALA A 224 26.78 -3.61 33.88
C ALA A 224 27.56 -2.55 34.67
N ALA A 225 27.15 -1.29 34.57
CA ALA A 225 27.77 -0.21 35.35
C ALA A 225 27.32 -0.23 36.83
N GLY A 226 26.24 -0.95 37.14
CA GLY A 226 25.70 -1.11 38.49
C GLY A 226 25.66 -2.58 38.92
N ALA A 227 25.22 -2.80 40.16
CA ALA A 227 25.04 -4.14 40.70
C ALA A 227 24.01 -4.93 39.89
N VAL A 228 24.34 -6.18 39.56
CA VAL A 228 23.42 -7.15 38.94
C VAL A 228 22.81 -7.99 40.06
N SER A 229 21.47 -7.95 40.18
CA SER A 229 20.75 -8.87 41.07
C SER A 229 20.35 -10.10 40.27
N ALA A 230 20.84 -11.27 40.67
CA ALA A 230 20.45 -12.55 40.10
C ALA A 230 19.66 -13.33 41.17
N PRO A 231 18.36 -13.56 41.00
CA PRO A 231 17.53 -14.14 42.06
C PRO A 231 17.89 -15.60 42.40
N ASN A 232 18.56 -16.31 41.49
CA ASN A 232 19.04 -17.67 41.69
C ASN A 232 20.35 -17.79 42.50
N ILE A 233 21.05 -16.68 42.77
CA ILE A 233 22.21 -16.66 43.68
C ILE A 233 21.82 -16.22 45.11
N GLY A 234 20.53 -16.07 45.40
CA GLY A 234 20.04 -15.59 46.70
C GLY A 234 20.46 -14.14 46.97
N PRO A 235 20.58 -13.71 48.24
CA PRO A 235 21.02 -12.35 48.59
C PRO A 235 22.53 -12.11 48.39
N ALA A 236 23.27 -13.09 47.86
CA ALA A 236 24.70 -13.01 47.65
C ALA A 236 25.04 -11.94 46.61
N ARG A 237 25.97 -11.05 46.95
CA ARG A 237 26.50 -10.04 46.01
C ARG A 237 27.87 -10.50 45.51
N LEU A 238 28.13 -10.34 44.22
CA LEU A 238 29.44 -10.59 43.63
C LEU A 238 30.18 -9.27 43.43
N PHE A 239 31.36 -9.14 44.05
CA PHE A 239 32.27 -8.01 43.91
C PHE A 239 33.58 -8.46 43.25
N SER A 240 34.25 -7.56 42.55
CA SER A 240 35.58 -7.83 42.01
C SER A 240 36.41 -6.53 42.01
N GLY A 241 37.69 -6.60 42.41
CA GLY A 241 38.56 -5.43 42.49
C GLY A 241 39.82 -5.65 43.35
N PRO A 242 40.81 -4.72 43.30
CA PRO A 242 42.04 -4.81 44.09
C PRO A 242 41.81 -4.62 45.59
N THR A 243 40.71 -3.97 45.98
CA THR A 243 40.33 -3.73 47.37
C THR A 243 39.02 -4.43 47.68
N ALA A 244 38.96 -5.07 48.85
CA ALA A 244 37.72 -5.67 49.36
C ALA A 244 36.61 -4.61 49.52
N PRO A 245 35.33 -4.99 49.35
CA PRO A 245 34.21 -4.07 49.58
C PRO A 245 34.19 -3.62 51.05
N ALA A 246 33.88 -2.34 51.29
CA ALA A 246 33.92 -1.75 52.63
C ALA A 246 32.93 -2.35 53.66
N ASN A 247 31.88 -3.06 53.19
CA ASN A 247 30.83 -3.64 54.03
C ASN A 247 30.35 -4.99 53.47
N PRO A 248 31.14 -6.08 53.56
CA PRO A 248 30.72 -7.40 53.08
C PRO A 248 29.62 -7.98 53.98
N ARG A 249 28.72 -8.76 53.39
CA ARG A 249 27.68 -9.54 54.07
C ARG A 249 28.00 -11.02 53.94
N VAL A 250 27.49 -11.82 54.88
CA VAL A 250 27.57 -13.28 54.81
C VAL A 250 26.91 -13.74 53.50
N GLY A 251 27.67 -14.48 52.68
CA GLY A 251 27.26 -14.93 51.35
C GLY A 251 27.76 -14.07 50.19
N ASP A 252 28.34 -12.89 50.43
CA ASP A 252 29.01 -12.14 49.37
C ASP A 252 30.27 -12.88 48.88
N VAL A 253 30.51 -12.81 47.58
CA VAL A 253 31.72 -13.32 46.95
C VAL A 253 32.54 -12.13 46.47
N TRP A 254 33.80 -12.04 46.88
CA TRP A 254 34.76 -11.06 46.38
C TRP A 254 35.88 -11.77 45.64
N VAL A 255 36.11 -11.38 44.39
CA VAL A 255 37.22 -11.88 43.58
C VAL A 255 38.31 -10.79 43.51
N ALA A 256 39.41 -11.02 44.21
CA ALA A 256 40.59 -10.15 44.18
C ALA A 256 41.36 -10.34 42.87
N TYR A 257 41.77 -9.24 42.23
CA TYR A 257 42.66 -9.26 41.07
C TYR A 257 43.60 -8.06 41.08
N GLY A 258 44.80 -8.25 40.54
CA GLY A 258 45.87 -7.25 40.54
C GLY A 258 46.59 -7.20 41.90
N SER A 259 47.72 -7.92 42.00
CA SER A 259 48.74 -7.73 43.03
C SER A 259 49.88 -6.89 42.47
#